data_AF-A0AAF0J5C6-F1
#
_entry.id   AF-A0AAF0J5C6-F1
#
_cell.length_a   1.000
_cell.length_b   1.000
_cell.length_c   1.000
_cell.angle_alpha   90.00
_cell.angle_beta   90.00
_cell.angle_gamma   90.00
#
_symmetry.space_group_name_H-M   'P 1'
#
loop_
_entity.id
_entity.type
_entity.pdbx_description
1 polymer ?
#
loop_
_entity_poly.entity_id
_entity_poly.type
_entity_poly.pdbx_seq_one_letter_code
_entity_poly.pdbx_strand_id
1 'polypeptide(L)'
;MTAEGTSLPPERAEHAERAQRAERTALAERAERSEPQPEDQSDLTRNESNSLRFLQMNTPLSMMFVVAVAAFGVLVTPSMDLVLRRHRTYLTPSPHMLMVYMCILFFFQIGFCVLSIITLNRHTQRVIIKSTGSRLAICNYLLSLWLLMRIFDTPRTHRFAALSLAIIAVLSLSDLIVLGCRYAATITHPFELLFVHVPNKLLALMVLQVLLGQQLLIVMEWKREDLTDNISKGYWPTVALIVVIGIALAVWVNRSCDIVVYFASIYLDCAILGFSRVPIIGPRSRPMSLTLLMVTSMAVRTLALLLPALLGDNCITRRQYEQVPSSEEPQQPQQPQQPQLPQPPQGQQPQLVRPQLPAQPGAAANAHQGPQVRTEQPAVPSGEREPLLSRVDQPYRSNKSSTRDKREYVYGAPSQERVQ
;
A
#
# COMPACT_ATOMS: atom_id res chain seq x y z
N MET A 1 -77.17 24.26 42.80
CA MET A 1 -76.52 22.96 43.09
C MET A 1 -77.57 21.89 42.86
N THR A 2 -77.39 21.07 41.82
CA THR A 2 -77.86 19.67 41.70
C THR A 2 -77.46 19.20 40.31
N ALA A 3 -76.34 18.47 40.23
CA ALA A 3 -75.91 17.76 39.03
C ALA A 3 -76.44 16.33 39.14
N GLU A 4 -77.32 15.95 38.21
CA GLU A 4 -77.86 14.60 38.07
C GLU A 4 -76.81 13.70 37.42
N GLY A 5 -76.31 12.72 38.18
CA GLY A 5 -75.39 11.69 37.71
C GLY A 5 -76.17 10.49 37.18
N THR A 6 -76.25 10.37 35.86
CA THR A 6 -76.85 9.20 35.18
C THR A 6 -75.88 8.01 35.27
N SER A 7 -76.12 7.11 36.21
CA SER A 7 -75.37 5.85 36.35
C SER A 7 -75.70 4.92 35.18
N LEU A 8 -74.69 4.61 34.36
CA LEU A 8 -74.79 3.63 33.27
C LEU A 8 -75.02 2.21 33.82
N PRO A 9 -75.85 1.39 33.14
CA PRO A 9 -76.19 0.05 33.57
C PRO A 9 -74.97 -0.90 33.54
N PRO A 10 -74.81 -1.77 34.55
CA PRO A 10 -73.61 -2.58 34.78
C PRO A 10 -73.26 -3.56 33.65
N GLU A 11 -74.23 -4.02 32.86
CA GLU A 11 -73.97 -4.92 31.72
C GLU A 11 -73.10 -4.29 30.62
N ARG A 12 -73.21 -2.97 30.40
CA ARG A 12 -72.42 -2.31 29.34
C ARG A 12 -70.94 -2.17 29.71
N ALA A 13 -70.62 -2.15 30.99
CA ALA A 13 -69.25 -2.10 31.47
C ALA A 13 -68.52 -3.42 31.20
N GLU A 14 -69.20 -4.56 31.40
CA GLU A 14 -68.61 -5.88 31.22
C GLU A 14 -68.31 -6.18 29.74
N HIS A 15 -69.18 -5.75 28.82
CA HIS A 15 -68.95 -5.88 27.38
C HIS A 15 -67.80 -5.00 26.87
N ALA A 16 -67.64 -3.80 27.43
CA ALA A 16 -66.52 -2.93 27.09
C ALA A 16 -65.18 -3.52 27.55
N GLU A 17 -65.14 -4.14 28.73
CA GLU A 17 -63.92 -4.76 29.24
C GLU A 17 -63.50 -5.99 28.42
N ARG A 18 -64.47 -6.81 27.98
CA ARG A 18 -64.18 -7.97 27.12
C ARG A 18 -63.67 -7.55 25.74
N ALA A 19 -64.21 -6.47 25.16
CA ALA A 19 -63.73 -5.92 23.90
C ALA A 19 -62.28 -5.41 24.01
N GLN A 20 -61.95 -4.69 25.09
CA GLN A 20 -60.58 -4.21 25.32
C GLN A 20 -59.58 -5.35 25.54
N ARG A 21 -59.97 -6.44 26.22
CA ARG A 21 -59.09 -7.61 26.38
C ARG A 21 -58.81 -8.28 25.04
N ALA A 22 -59.83 -8.47 24.21
CA ALA A 22 -59.68 -9.07 22.88
C ALA A 22 -58.73 -8.25 21.99
N GLU A 23 -58.86 -6.92 22.00
CA GLU A 23 -58.01 -6.00 21.25
C GLU A 23 -56.55 -6.04 21.74
N ARG A 24 -56.33 -6.12 23.06
CA ARG A 24 -54.97 -6.25 23.62
C ARG A 24 -54.30 -7.57 23.23
N THR A 25 -55.03 -8.69 23.24
CA THR A 25 -54.49 -9.97 22.75
C THR A 25 -54.19 -9.94 21.25
N ALA A 26 -55.06 -9.32 20.44
CA ALA A 26 -54.81 -9.19 19.01
C ALA A 26 -53.61 -8.27 18.69
N LEU A 27 -53.38 -7.24 19.51
CA LEU A 27 -52.20 -6.38 19.41
C LEU A 27 -50.93 -7.08 19.87
N ALA A 28 -50.99 -7.91 20.92
CA ALA A 28 -49.85 -8.71 21.38
C ALA A 28 -49.45 -9.77 20.33
N GLU A 29 -50.43 -10.46 19.74
CA GLU A 29 -50.17 -11.46 18.69
C GLU A 29 -49.67 -10.82 17.39
N ARG A 30 -50.13 -9.58 17.06
CA ARG A 30 -49.54 -8.78 15.98
C ARG A 30 -48.13 -8.29 16.32
N ALA A 31 -47.85 -7.93 17.57
CA ALA A 31 -46.52 -7.52 18.01
C ALA A 31 -45.52 -8.68 17.99
N GLU A 32 -45.92 -9.90 18.38
CA GLU A 32 -45.08 -11.10 18.25
C GLU A 32 -44.90 -11.53 16.79
N ARG A 33 -45.88 -11.32 15.89
CA ARG A 33 -45.67 -11.49 14.44
C ARG A 33 -44.87 -10.35 13.78
N SER A 34 -44.73 -9.22 14.47
CA SER A 34 -43.93 -8.07 14.01
C SER A 34 -42.60 -7.97 14.73
N GLU A 35 -42.27 -8.90 15.63
CA GLU A 35 -40.88 -9.18 15.93
C GLU A 35 -40.26 -9.47 14.58
N PRO A 36 -39.33 -8.62 14.09
CA PRO A 36 -38.63 -8.92 12.88
C PRO A 36 -37.92 -10.25 13.18
N GLN A 37 -38.49 -11.35 12.67
CA GLN A 37 -37.67 -12.46 12.26
C GLN A 37 -36.49 -11.82 11.55
N PRO A 38 -35.23 -12.18 11.85
CA PRO A 38 -34.08 -11.68 11.11
C PRO A 38 -34.22 -12.17 9.67
N GLU A 39 -35.08 -11.48 8.93
CA GLU A 39 -35.39 -11.61 7.53
C GLU A 39 -34.09 -11.27 6.82
N ASP A 40 -33.61 -12.24 6.06
CA ASP A 40 -32.66 -12.01 5.00
C ASP A 40 -31.31 -11.42 5.42
N GLN A 41 -30.66 -12.11 6.38
CA GLN A 41 -29.21 -12.28 6.33
C GLN A 41 -28.81 -13.20 5.16
N SER A 42 -29.28 -12.79 3.98
CA SER A 42 -29.19 -13.35 2.65
C SER A 42 -27.88 -14.07 2.42
N ASP A 43 -27.99 -15.25 1.80
CA ASP A 43 -26.89 -15.94 1.17
C ASP A 43 -25.97 -14.93 0.50
N LEU A 44 -24.69 -14.91 0.88
CA LEU A 44 -23.64 -14.19 0.16
C LEU A 44 -23.94 -14.35 -1.33
N THR A 45 -24.16 -13.23 -2.01
CA THR A 45 -24.61 -13.24 -3.41
C THR A 45 -23.76 -14.28 -4.12
N ARG A 46 -24.34 -15.19 -4.91
CA ARG A 46 -23.61 -16.33 -5.53
C ARG A 46 -22.27 -15.92 -6.17
N ASN A 47 -22.18 -14.67 -6.62
CA ASN A 47 -20.96 -14.04 -7.12
C ASN A 47 -19.87 -13.79 -6.05
N GLU A 48 -20.24 -13.36 -4.85
CA GLU A 48 -19.33 -13.15 -3.71
C GLU A 48 -18.75 -14.48 -3.20
N SER A 49 -19.56 -15.54 -3.12
CA SER A 49 -19.07 -16.87 -2.73
C SER A 49 -18.13 -17.48 -3.78
N ASN A 50 -18.42 -17.29 -5.08
CA ASN A 50 -17.51 -17.66 -6.16
C ASN A 50 -16.19 -16.87 -6.11
N SER A 51 -16.27 -15.56 -5.85
CA SER A 51 -15.08 -14.70 -5.70
C SER A 51 -14.23 -15.12 -4.50
N LEU A 52 -14.86 -15.48 -3.37
CA LEU A 52 -14.17 -15.98 -2.19
C LEU A 52 -13.44 -17.29 -2.47
N ARG A 53 -14.07 -18.23 -3.18
CA ARG A 53 -13.42 -19.50 -3.58
C ARG A 53 -12.24 -19.26 -4.50
N PHE A 54 -12.38 -18.40 -5.49
CA PHE A 54 -11.29 -18.01 -6.38
C PHE A 54 -10.13 -17.40 -5.59
N LEU A 55 -10.46 -16.55 -4.62
CA LEU A 55 -9.47 -15.91 -3.77
C LEU A 55 -8.74 -16.89 -2.85
N GLN A 56 -9.49 -17.79 -2.20
CA GLN A 56 -8.96 -18.83 -1.33
C GLN A 56 -8.06 -19.81 -2.08
N MET A 57 -8.28 -20.02 -3.38
CA MET A 57 -7.40 -20.85 -4.21
C MET A 57 -6.15 -20.08 -4.68
N ASN A 58 -6.31 -18.83 -5.12
CA ASN A 58 -5.21 -18.08 -5.72
C ASN A 58 -4.23 -17.47 -4.73
N THR A 59 -4.69 -17.07 -3.55
CA THR A 59 -3.81 -16.45 -2.55
C THR A 59 -2.71 -17.41 -2.09
N PRO A 60 -2.99 -18.66 -1.64
CA PRO A 60 -1.94 -19.59 -1.25
C PRO A 60 -1.08 -20.02 -2.44
N LEU A 61 -1.64 -20.13 -3.65
CA LEU A 61 -0.86 -20.44 -4.85
C LEU A 61 0.16 -19.33 -5.16
N SER A 62 -0.27 -18.07 -5.11
CA SER A 62 0.62 -16.92 -5.32
C SER A 62 1.74 -16.86 -4.28
N MET A 63 1.43 -17.24 -3.03
CA MET A 63 2.38 -17.32 -1.94
C MET A 63 3.39 -18.45 -2.13
N MET A 64 2.93 -19.63 -2.53
CA MET A 64 3.81 -20.75 -2.86
C MET A 64 4.78 -20.36 -3.99
N PHE A 65 4.29 -19.66 -5.01
CA PHE A 65 5.12 -19.25 -6.14
C PHE A 65 6.20 -18.23 -5.72
N VAL A 66 5.87 -17.21 -4.94
CA VAL A 66 6.86 -16.20 -4.49
C VAL A 66 7.90 -16.80 -3.56
N VAL A 67 7.49 -17.66 -2.63
CA VAL A 67 8.43 -18.35 -1.72
C VAL A 67 9.32 -19.31 -2.50
N ALA A 68 8.77 -20.05 -3.47
CA ALA A 68 9.56 -20.94 -4.32
C ALA A 68 10.61 -20.17 -5.13
N VAL A 69 10.22 -19.10 -5.84
CA VAL A 69 11.17 -18.29 -6.63
C VAL A 69 12.20 -17.62 -5.72
N ALA A 70 11.81 -17.13 -4.54
CA ALA A 70 12.75 -16.58 -3.57
C ALA A 70 13.75 -17.64 -3.07
N ALA A 71 13.28 -18.85 -2.75
CA ALA A 71 14.13 -19.97 -2.35
C ALA A 71 15.08 -20.39 -3.48
N PHE A 72 14.59 -20.51 -4.71
CA PHE A 72 15.42 -20.76 -5.88
C PHE A 72 16.48 -19.65 -6.08
N GLY A 73 16.13 -18.38 -5.88
CA GLY A 73 17.09 -17.28 -5.97
C GLY A 73 18.18 -17.29 -4.87
N VAL A 74 17.92 -17.95 -3.74
CA VAL A 74 18.93 -18.16 -2.69
C VAL A 74 19.80 -19.38 -2.99
N LEU A 75 19.21 -20.46 -3.50
CA LEU A 75 19.88 -21.74 -3.75
C LEU A 75 20.69 -21.75 -5.06
N VAL A 76 20.21 -21.07 -6.11
CA VAL A 76 20.84 -21.03 -7.42
C VAL A 76 21.98 -20.01 -7.42
N THR A 77 23.12 -20.39 -8.00
CA THR A 77 24.22 -19.46 -8.27
C THR A 77 24.00 -18.87 -9.68
N PRO A 78 23.97 -17.53 -9.85
CA PRO A 78 24.30 -16.48 -8.89
C PRO A 78 23.22 -16.25 -7.84
N SER A 79 23.59 -16.25 -6.55
CA SER A 79 22.65 -15.98 -5.48
C SER A 79 22.14 -14.53 -5.53
N MET A 80 20.94 -14.28 -5.00
CA MET A 80 20.38 -12.93 -4.91
C MET A 80 21.32 -11.91 -4.23
N ASP A 81 22.12 -12.36 -3.25
CA ASP A 81 23.18 -11.54 -2.64
C ASP A 81 24.23 -11.09 -3.67
N LEU A 82 24.65 -11.99 -4.56
CA LEU A 82 25.60 -11.68 -5.62
C LEU A 82 25.00 -10.72 -6.65
N VAL A 83 23.74 -10.92 -7.05
CA VAL A 83 23.05 -10.07 -8.03
C VAL A 83 22.84 -8.65 -7.48
N LEU A 84 22.50 -8.52 -6.19
CA LEU A 84 22.39 -7.22 -5.53
C LEU A 84 23.75 -6.51 -5.43
N ARG A 85 24.84 -7.27 -5.23
CA ARG A 85 26.20 -6.71 -5.20
C ARG A 85 26.75 -6.35 -6.57
N ARG A 86 26.27 -6.99 -7.64
CA ARG A 86 26.68 -6.72 -9.02
C ARG A 86 26.26 -5.30 -9.46
N HIS A 87 25.04 -4.88 -9.15
CA HIS A 87 24.56 -3.54 -9.51
C HIS A 87 24.40 -2.68 -8.26
N ARG A 88 25.54 -2.23 -7.72
CA ARG A 88 25.56 -1.33 -6.58
C ARG A 88 25.09 0.06 -6.98
N THR A 89 24.00 0.48 -6.36
CA THR A 89 23.45 1.83 -6.39
C THR A 89 23.55 2.47 -5.01
N TYR A 90 23.28 3.79 -4.92
CA TYR A 90 23.25 4.49 -3.64
C TYR A 90 22.18 3.95 -2.67
N LEU A 91 21.10 3.38 -3.21
CA LEU A 91 19.96 2.82 -2.45
C LEU A 91 20.03 1.31 -2.27
N THR A 92 21.16 0.67 -2.58
CA THR A 92 21.28 -0.79 -2.41
C THR A 92 21.25 -1.15 -0.91
N PRO A 93 20.26 -1.95 -0.46
CA PRO A 93 20.17 -2.37 0.94
C PRO A 93 21.14 -3.50 1.27
N SER A 94 21.40 -3.68 2.55
CA SER A 94 22.03 -4.88 3.10
C SER A 94 21.20 -6.11 2.74
N PRO A 95 21.76 -7.07 1.98
CA PRO A 95 21.03 -8.24 1.50
C PRO A 95 20.53 -9.10 2.66
N HIS A 96 21.28 -9.16 3.76
CA HIS A 96 20.87 -9.86 4.98
C HIS A 96 19.65 -9.20 5.63
N MET A 97 19.66 -7.87 5.78
CA MET A 97 18.53 -7.16 6.39
C MET A 97 17.28 -7.20 5.51
N LEU A 98 17.45 -7.10 4.19
CA LEU A 98 16.35 -7.25 3.23
C LEU A 98 15.74 -8.66 3.29
N MET A 99 16.57 -9.70 3.40
CA MET A 99 16.10 -11.08 3.55
C MET A 99 15.30 -11.28 4.85
N VAL A 100 15.78 -10.72 5.97
CA VAL A 100 15.01 -10.75 7.24
C VAL A 100 13.66 -10.03 7.08
N TYR A 101 13.62 -8.89 6.41
CA TYR A 101 12.36 -8.19 6.11
C TYR A 101 11.41 -9.05 5.27
N MET A 102 11.93 -9.70 4.23
CA MET A 102 11.16 -10.62 3.39
C MET A 102 10.60 -11.80 4.20
N CYS A 103 11.37 -12.36 5.13
CA CYS A 103 10.91 -13.43 6.01
C CYS A 103 9.73 -12.98 6.89
N ILE A 104 9.82 -11.78 7.48
CA ILE A 104 8.73 -11.20 8.29
C ILE A 104 7.49 -10.94 7.42
N LEU A 105 7.68 -10.39 6.22
CA LEU A 105 6.61 -10.17 5.26
C LEU A 105 5.91 -11.48 4.88
N PHE A 106 6.66 -12.53 4.54
CA PHE A 106 6.09 -13.84 4.22
C PHE A 106 5.39 -14.49 5.41
N PHE A 107 5.91 -14.33 6.62
CA PHE A 107 5.23 -14.79 7.84
C PHE A 107 3.83 -14.17 7.98
N PHE A 108 3.70 -12.85 7.83
CA PHE A 108 2.41 -12.18 7.89
C PHE A 108 1.49 -12.56 6.73
N GLN A 109 2.04 -12.73 5.52
CA GLN A 109 1.24 -13.17 4.37
C GLN A 109 0.77 -14.63 4.49
N ILE A 110 1.55 -15.54 5.08
CA ILE A 110 1.09 -16.89 5.43
C ILE A 110 -0.05 -16.80 6.46
N GLY A 111 0.11 -15.95 7.48
CA GLY A 111 -0.96 -15.66 8.44
C GLY A 111 -2.24 -15.14 7.78
N PHE A 112 -2.12 -14.26 6.77
CA PHE A 112 -3.24 -13.80 5.96
C PHE A 112 -3.95 -14.94 5.21
N CYS A 113 -3.19 -15.85 4.61
CA CYS A 113 -3.76 -17.03 3.93
C CYS A 113 -4.53 -17.91 4.93
N VAL A 114 -3.95 -18.19 6.09
CA VAL A 114 -4.58 -18.99 7.15
C VAL A 114 -5.84 -18.29 7.67
N LEU A 115 -5.76 -16.99 7.94
CA LEU A 115 -6.91 -16.20 8.38
C LEU A 115 -8.04 -16.22 7.34
N SER A 116 -7.72 -16.17 6.04
CA SER A 116 -8.70 -16.23 4.96
C SER A 116 -9.45 -17.56 4.86
N ILE A 117 -8.88 -18.64 5.42
CA ILE A 117 -9.52 -19.97 5.48
C ILE A 117 -10.34 -20.11 6.77
N ILE A 118 -9.78 -19.70 7.91
CA ILE A 118 -10.38 -19.90 9.24
C ILE A 118 -11.53 -18.91 9.52
N THR A 119 -11.49 -17.73 8.93
CA THR A 119 -12.45 -16.67 9.25
C THR A 119 -13.86 -17.02 8.78
N LEU A 120 -14.73 -17.33 9.75
CA LEU A 120 -16.16 -17.54 9.54
C LEU A 120 -16.98 -16.25 9.62
N ASN A 121 -16.37 -15.14 10.08
CA ASN A 121 -17.06 -13.87 10.19
C ASN A 121 -17.29 -13.25 8.81
N ARG A 122 -18.57 -13.07 8.44
CA ARG A 122 -18.98 -12.46 7.15
C ARG A 122 -18.42 -11.05 6.96
N HIS A 123 -18.23 -10.28 8.03
CA HIS A 123 -17.64 -8.95 7.96
C HIS A 123 -16.21 -9.01 7.41
N THR A 124 -15.35 -9.78 8.06
CA THR A 124 -13.95 -9.93 7.67
C THR A 124 -13.81 -10.61 6.29
N GLN A 125 -14.69 -11.54 5.94
CA GLN A 125 -14.73 -12.10 4.57
C GLN A 125 -15.01 -11.02 3.52
N ARG A 126 -15.97 -10.11 3.77
CA ARG A 126 -16.28 -9.00 2.86
C ARG A 126 -15.08 -8.05 2.73
N VAL A 127 -14.39 -7.75 3.83
CA VAL A 127 -13.16 -6.93 3.82
C VAL A 127 -12.07 -7.59 2.97
N ILE A 128 -11.82 -8.89 3.19
CA ILE A 128 -10.82 -9.66 2.46
C ILE A 128 -11.12 -9.68 0.95
N ILE A 129 -12.37 -9.96 0.55
CA ILE A 129 -12.79 -10.04 -0.86
C ILE A 129 -12.72 -8.67 -1.53
N LYS A 130 -13.28 -7.63 -0.90
CA LYS A 130 -13.43 -6.31 -1.53
C LYS A 130 -12.14 -5.48 -1.50
N SER A 131 -11.33 -5.63 -0.46
CA SER A 131 -10.18 -4.74 -0.25
C SER A 131 -8.90 -5.28 -0.84
N THR A 132 -8.54 -6.53 -0.54
CA THR A 132 -7.12 -6.94 -0.61
C THR A 132 -6.89 -8.17 -1.49
N GLY A 133 -7.84 -9.09 -1.52
CA GLY A 133 -7.55 -10.46 -1.90
C GLY A 133 -6.87 -10.63 -3.26
N SER A 134 -7.57 -10.28 -4.34
CA SER A 134 -7.08 -10.56 -5.69
C SER A 134 -5.84 -9.73 -6.05
N ARG A 135 -5.78 -8.50 -5.55
CA ARG A 135 -4.69 -7.56 -5.82
C ARG A 135 -3.40 -7.96 -5.12
N LEU A 136 -3.48 -8.41 -3.86
CA LEU A 136 -2.33 -8.96 -3.14
C LEU A 136 -1.76 -10.20 -3.84
N ALA A 137 -2.62 -11.10 -4.33
CA ALA A 137 -2.18 -12.27 -5.09
C ALA A 137 -1.45 -11.85 -6.40
N ILE A 138 -1.99 -10.88 -7.14
CA ILE A 138 -1.34 -10.32 -8.33
C ILE A 138 0.01 -9.68 -7.97
N CYS A 139 0.08 -8.92 -6.88
CA CYS A 139 1.33 -8.34 -6.39
C CYS A 139 2.37 -9.42 -6.07
N ASN A 140 1.98 -10.54 -5.47
CA ASN A 140 2.88 -11.66 -5.18
C ASN A 140 3.40 -12.33 -6.47
N TYR A 141 2.54 -12.56 -7.47
CA TYR A 141 2.97 -13.08 -8.77
C TYR A 141 3.95 -12.13 -9.47
N LEU A 142 3.63 -10.82 -9.49
CA LEU A 142 4.51 -9.82 -10.07
C LEU A 142 5.83 -9.68 -9.30
N LEU A 143 5.81 -9.82 -7.97
CA LEU A 143 7.02 -9.80 -7.15
C LEU A 143 7.92 -11.00 -7.45
N SER A 144 7.31 -12.17 -7.68
CA SER A 144 8.01 -13.37 -8.14
C SER A 144 8.61 -13.18 -9.52
N LEU A 145 7.84 -12.59 -10.44
CA LEU A 145 8.30 -12.26 -11.78
C LEU A 145 9.46 -11.26 -11.73
N TRP A 146 9.39 -10.27 -10.86
CA TRP A 146 10.48 -9.32 -10.60
C TRP A 146 11.75 -10.04 -10.13
N LEU A 147 11.64 -10.95 -9.14
CA LEU A 147 12.78 -11.75 -8.66
C LEU A 147 13.41 -12.55 -9.81
N LEU A 148 12.59 -13.19 -10.63
CA LEU A 148 13.06 -13.96 -11.78
C LEU A 148 13.76 -13.08 -12.82
N MET A 149 13.18 -11.93 -13.18
CA MET A 149 13.79 -10.95 -14.10
C MET A 149 15.11 -10.40 -13.58
N ARG A 150 15.25 -10.32 -12.26
CA ARG A 150 16.48 -9.88 -11.60
C ARG A 150 17.61 -10.89 -11.77
N ILE A 151 17.31 -12.20 -11.71
CA ILE A 151 18.29 -13.28 -11.89
C ILE A 151 18.87 -13.30 -13.30
N PHE A 152 18.06 -13.03 -14.34
CA PHE A 152 18.51 -13.03 -15.74
C PHE A 152 19.46 -11.89 -16.13
N ASP A 153 19.58 -10.86 -15.30
CA ASP A 153 20.55 -9.76 -15.40
C ASP A 153 20.77 -9.13 -16.80
N THR A 154 19.72 -9.02 -17.61
CA THR A 154 19.78 -8.49 -18.97
C THR A 154 19.18 -7.06 -19.00
N PRO A 155 19.66 -6.11 -19.83
CA PRO A 155 19.11 -4.75 -19.87
C PRO A 155 17.60 -4.71 -20.18
N ARG A 156 17.10 -5.61 -21.02
CA ARG A 156 15.66 -5.76 -21.29
C ARG A 156 14.91 -6.22 -20.05
N THR A 157 15.44 -7.20 -19.31
CA THR A 157 14.79 -7.71 -18.09
C THR A 157 14.79 -6.66 -16.97
N HIS A 158 15.77 -5.76 -16.92
CA HIS A 158 15.73 -4.62 -15.99
C HIS A 158 14.57 -3.66 -16.23
N ARG A 159 14.22 -3.38 -17.50
CA ARG A 159 13.07 -2.53 -17.83
C ARG A 159 11.75 -3.21 -17.47
N PHE A 160 11.62 -4.51 -17.78
CA PHE A 160 10.45 -5.27 -17.38
C PHE A 160 10.35 -5.41 -15.85
N ALA A 161 11.47 -5.58 -15.15
CA ALA A 161 11.51 -5.59 -13.69
C ALA A 161 11.04 -4.23 -13.12
N ALA A 162 11.48 -3.11 -13.67
CA ALA A 162 10.99 -1.78 -13.27
C ALA A 162 9.49 -1.62 -13.52
N LEU A 163 8.99 -2.06 -14.68
CA LEU A 163 7.58 -2.04 -15.00
C LEU A 163 6.76 -2.90 -14.03
N SER A 164 7.22 -4.11 -13.72
CA SER A 164 6.55 -4.99 -12.76
C SER A 164 6.46 -4.36 -11.37
N LEU A 165 7.54 -3.74 -10.87
CA LEU A 165 7.54 -3.02 -9.60
C LEU A 165 6.65 -1.78 -9.64
N ALA A 166 6.58 -1.06 -10.76
CA ALA A 166 5.68 0.08 -10.91
C ALA A 166 4.20 -0.35 -10.82
N ILE A 167 3.85 -1.48 -11.45
CA ILE A 167 2.50 -2.05 -11.35
C ILE A 167 2.21 -2.49 -9.90
N ILE A 168 3.15 -3.18 -9.23
CA ILE A 168 3.00 -3.56 -7.82
C ILE A 168 2.84 -2.31 -6.94
N ALA A 169 3.60 -1.24 -7.19
CA ALA A 169 3.51 0.02 -6.46
C ALA A 169 2.12 0.65 -6.60
N VAL A 170 1.56 0.70 -7.81
CA VAL A 170 0.21 1.22 -8.05
C VAL A 170 -0.86 0.36 -7.37
N LEU A 171 -0.78 -0.97 -7.52
CA LEU A 171 -1.73 -1.90 -6.90
C LEU A 171 -1.68 -1.79 -5.37
N SER A 172 -0.48 -1.85 -4.77
CA SER A 172 -0.31 -1.75 -3.32
C SER A 172 -0.73 -0.38 -2.78
N LEU A 173 -0.45 0.74 -3.47
CA LEU A 173 -0.97 2.06 -3.10
C LEU A 173 -2.49 2.10 -3.18
N SER A 174 -3.09 1.54 -4.23
CA SER A 174 -4.54 1.48 -4.37
C SER A 174 -5.18 0.69 -3.23
N ASP A 175 -4.53 -0.39 -2.78
CA ASP A 175 -4.99 -1.19 -1.65
C ASP A 175 -4.89 -0.42 -0.35
N LEU A 176 -3.81 0.31 -0.14
CA LEU A 176 -3.66 1.16 1.04
C LEU A 176 -4.69 2.29 1.09
N ILE A 177 -5.03 2.89 -0.05
CA ILE A 177 -6.07 3.92 -0.13
C ILE A 177 -7.44 3.31 0.14
N VAL A 178 -7.78 2.19 -0.49
CA VAL A 178 -9.07 1.51 -0.26
C VAL A 178 -9.19 1.09 1.20
N LEU A 179 -8.14 0.48 1.75
CA LEU A 179 -8.11 0.01 3.12
C LEU A 179 -8.17 1.20 4.11
N GLY A 180 -7.47 2.30 3.85
CA GLY A 180 -7.52 3.50 4.68
C GLY A 180 -8.85 4.26 4.63
N CYS A 181 -9.54 4.26 3.48
CA CYS A 181 -10.79 5.01 3.30
C CYS A 181 -12.06 4.20 3.59
N ARG A 182 -12.06 2.89 3.34
CA ARG A 182 -13.27 2.05 3.45
C ARG A 182 -13.27 1.14 4.68
N TYR A 183 -12.11 0.72 5.15
CA TYR A 183 -11.97 -0.30 6.19
C TYR A 183 -10.97 0.16 7.24
N ALA A 184 -11.39 1.14 8.05
CA ALA A 184 -10.53 1.68 9.09
C ALA A 184 -10.10 0.57 10.07
N ALA A 185 -8.80 0.60 10.40
CA ALA A 185 -8.19 -0.31 11.35
C ALA A 185 -8.87 -0.20 12.72
N THR A 186 -9.71 -1.18 13.06
CA THR A 186 -10.42 -1.19 14.35
C THR A 186 -9.73 -2.16 15.30
N ILE A 187 -9.45 -1.74 16.54
CA ILE A 187 -8.80 -2.59 17.56
C ILE A 187 -9.68 -3.78 17.95
N THR A 188 -10.99 -3.72 17.73
CA THR A 188 -11.94 -4.81 18.01
C THR A 188 -11.60 -6.10 17.25
N HIS A 189 -10.93 -5.99 16.10
CA HIS A 189 -10.52 -7.13 15.28
C HIS A 189 -8.99 -7.12 15.07
N PRO A 190 -8.20 -7.42 16.12
CA PRO A 190 -6.75 -7.28 16.09
C PRO A 190 -6.10 -8.22 15.07
N PHE A 191 -6.69 -9.40 14.81
CA PHE A 191 -6.20 -10.33 13.80
C PHE A 191 -6.44 -9.83 12.37
N GLU A 192 -7.56 -9.16 12.13
CA GLU A 192 -7.83 -8.52 10.83
C GLU A 192 -6.82 -7.39 10.59
N LEU A 193 -6.60 -6.55 11.61
CA LEU A 193 -5.57 -5.52 11.58
C LEU A 193 -4.18 -6.10 11.29
N LEU A 194 -3.79 -7.14 12.04
CA LEU A 194 -2.46 -7.72 11.98
C LEU A 194 -2.21 -8.47 10.68
N PHE A 195 -3.14 -9.27 10.18
CA PHE A 195 -2.89 -10.12 9.02
C PHE A 195 -3.40 -9.53 7.70
N VAL A 196 -4.36 -8.60 7.72
CA VAL A 196 -4.82 -7.95 6.48
C VAL A 196 -4.03 -6.67 6.21
N HIS A 197 -3.88 -5.79 7.21
CA HIS A 197 -3.26 -4.49 6.97
C HIS A 197 -1.74 -4.54 6.96
N VAL A 198 -1.11 -5.27 7.89
CA VAL A 198 0.35 -5.26 8.02
C VAL A 198 1.06 -5.79 6.78
N PRO A 199 0.77 -6.98 6.22
CA PRO A 199 1.49 -7.46 5.05
C PRO A 199 1.31 -6.55 3.82
N ASN A 200 0.14 -5.94 3.63
CA ASN A 200 -0.07 -4.93 2.57
C ASN A 200 0.84 -3.71 2.75
N LYS A 201 0.92 -3.18 3.99
CA LYS A 201 1.78 -2.04 4.33
C LYS A 201 3.25 -2.40 4.17
N LEU A 202 3.68 -3.56 4.65
CA LEU A 202 5.05 -4.03 4.54
C LEU A 202 5.47 -4.20 3.07
N LEU A 203 4.58 -4.77 2.24
CA LEU A 203 4.83 -4.96 0.81
C LEU A 203 4.96 -3.61 0.10
N ALA A 204 4.00 -2.70 0.34
CA ALA A 204 4.00 -1.37 -0.26
C ALA A 204 5.27 -0.58 0.11
N LEU A 205 5.65 -0.58 1.39
CA LEU A 205 6.85 0.13 1.86
C LEU A 205 8.12 -0.43 1.23
N MET A 206 8.27 -1.76 1.20
CA MET A 206 9.43 -2.39 0.58
C MET A 206 9.55 -2.04 -0.91
N VAL A 207 8.44 -2.08 -1.64
CA VAL A 207 8.41 -1.78 -3.07
C VAL A 207 8.68 -0.30 -3.32
N LEU A 208 7.98 0.61 -2.64
CA LEU A 208 8.09 2.06 -2.86
C LEU A 208 9.43 2.63 -2.35
N GLN A 209 9.84 2.27 -1.15
CA GLN A 209 11.01 2.87 -0.49
C GLN A 209 12.33 2.31 -1.01
N VAL A 210 12.38 1.00 -1.33
CA VAL A 210 13.64 0.31 -1.64
C VAL A 210 13.66 -0.20 -3.07
N LEU A 211 12.77 -1.13 -3.43
CA LEU A 211 12.91 -1.90 -4.67
C LEU A 211 12.73 -1.04 -5.92
N LEU A 212 11.69 -0.21 -5.96
CA LEU A 212 11.38 0.63 -7.13
C LEU A 212 12.49 1.66 -7.35
N GLY A 213 12.88 2.36 -6.28
CA GLY A 213 13.99 3.32 -6.32
C GLY A 213 15.29 2.69 -6.84
N GLN A 214 15.67 1.55 -6.26
CA GLN A 214 16.86 0.81 -6.69
C GLN A 214 16.75 0.38 -8.17
N GLN A 215 15.61 -0.16 -8.59
CA GLN A 215 15.42 -0.65 -9.94
C GLN A 215 15.44 0.48 -10.98
N LEU A 216 14.88 1.64 -10.67
CA LEU A 216 14.93 2.83 -11.52
C LEU A 216 16.37 3.31 -11.73
N LEU A 217 17.18 3.37 -10.65
CA LEU A 217 18.61 3.73 -10.76
C LEU A 217 19.38 2.74 -11.65
N ILE A 218 19.04 1.45 -11.60
CA ILE A 218 19.66 0.42 -12.45
C ILE A 218 19.28 0.58 -13.92
N VAL A 219 17.99 0.85 -14.20
CA VAL A 219 17.49 1.06 -15.57
C VAL A 219 18.07 2.31 -16.22
N MET A 220 18.29 3.37 -15.43
CA MET A 220 18.94 4.61 -15.88
C MET A 220 20.46 4.49 -16.02
N GLU A 221 21.01 3.28 -15.83
CA GLU A 221 22.45 3.00 -15.91
C GLU A 221 23.30 3.84 -14.95
N TRP A 222 22.71 4.35 -13.86
CA TRP A 222 23.43 5.05 -12.80
C TRP A 222 24.07 4.06 -11.83
N LYS A 223 24.96 3.23 -12.40
CA LYS A 223 25.71 2.20 -11.70
C LYS A 223 27.03 2.78 -11.20
N ARG A 224 27.46 2.34 -10.02
CA ARG A 224 28.70 2.82 -9.38
C ARG A 224 29.99 2.23 -9.98
N GLU A 225 29.87 1.22 -10.85
CA GLU A 225 31.03 0.47 -11.36
C GLU A 225 31.75 1.19 -12.52
N ASP A 226 31.06 2.11 -13.21
CA ASP A 226 31.62 2.93 -14.28
C ASP A 226 32.32 4.17 -13.68
N LEU A 227 33.64 4.09 -13.56
CA LEU A 227 34.45 4.89 -12.64
C LEU A 227 34.60 6.39 -13.02
N THR A 228 34.18 6.85 -14.20
CA THR A 228 34.72 8.11 -14.73
C THR A 228 33.78 9.30 -14.84
N ASP A 229 32.46 9.18 -14.98
CA ASP A 229 31.57 10.39 -15.01
C ASP A 229 30.10 10.16 -14.63
N ASN A 230 29.58 8.94 -14.73
CA ASN A 230 28.14 8.69 -14.52
C ASN A 230 27.73 8.68 -13.04
N ILE A 231 28.69 8.56 -12.12
CA ILE A 231 28.44 8.50 -10.67
C ILE A 231 27.87 9.82 -10.13
N SER A 232 28.34 10.95 -10.65
CA SER A 232 27.88 12.29 -10.24
C SER A 232 26.47 12.57 -10.75
N LYS A 233 26.12 12.09 -11.95
CA LYS A 233 24.79 12.26 -12.56
C LYS A 233 23.69 11.58 -11.76
N GLY A 234 23.95 10.38 -11.22
CA GLY A 234 22.98 9.63 -10.40
C GLY A 234 22.79 10.15 -8.97
N TYR A 235 23.64 11.08 -8.51
CA TYR A 235 23.58 11.61 -7.14
C TYR A 235 22.33 12.44 -6.90
N TRP A 236 22.06 13.45 -7.73
CA TRP A 236 20.93 14.36 -7.56
C TRP A 236 19.56 13.65 -7.64
N PRO A 237 19.31 12.73 -8.60
CA PRO A 237 18.09 11.93 -8.61
C PRO A 237 17.92 11.09 -7.35
N THR A 238 19.01 10.55 -6.80
CA THR A 238 18.97 9.80 -5.53
C THR A 238 18.57 10.70 -4.37
N VAL A 239 19.16 11.90 -4.27
CA VAL A 239 18.80 12.91 -3.26
C VAL A 239 17.31 13.26 -3.37
N ALA A 240 16.85 13.58 -4.57
CA ALA A 240 15.45 13.92 -4.83
C ALA A 240 14.52 12.77 -4.40
N LEU A 241 14.86 11.53 -4.75
CA LEU A 241 14.08 10.35 -4.39
C LEU A 241 14.00 10.15 -2.87
N ILE A 242 15.11 10.26 -2.14
CA ILE A 242 15.13 10.14 -0.67
C ILE A 242 14.30 11.25 -0.02
N VAL A 243 14.41 12.50 -0.49
CA VAL A 243 13.62 13.62 0.03
C VAL A 243 12.13 13.39 -0.20
N VAL A 244 11.74 13.06 -1.43
CA VAL A 244 10.32 12.86 -1.80
C VAL A 244 9.72 11.70 -1.02
N ILE A 245 10.39 10.54 -0.97
CA ILE A 245 9.92 9.38 -0.20
C ILE A 245 9.91 9.70 1.29
N GLY A 246 10.95 10.39 1.80
CA GLY A 246 11.05 10.79 3.20
C GLY A 246 9.90 11.70 3.64
N ILE A 247 9.56 12.71 2.85
CA ILE A 247 8.42 13.61 3.11
C ILE A 247 7.10 12.84 3.01
N ALA A 248 6.91 12.03 1.95
CA ALA A 248 5.70 11.24 1.78
C ALA A 248 5.46 10.29 2.95
N LEU A 249 6.51 9.60 3.43
CA LEU A 249 6.43 8.73 4.59
C LEU A 249 6.22 9.51 5.89
N ALA A 250 6.83 10.68 6.08
CA ALA A 250 6.58 11.52 7.24
C ALA A 250 5.11 11.99 7.30
N VAL A 251 4.56 12.43 6.17
CA VAL A 251 3.15 12.81 6.05
C VAL A 251 2.24 11.61 6.30
N TRP A 252 2.57 10.44 5.75
CA TRP A 252 1.80 9.22 5.97
C TRP A 252 1.85 8.78 7.44
N VAL A 253 3.02 8.72 8.07
CA VAL A 253 3.16 8.36 9.50
C VAL A 253 2.41 9.36 10.38
N ASN A 254 2.56 10.66 10.16
CA ASN A 254 1.82 11.70 10.89
C ASN A 254 0.30 11.52 10.72
N ARG A 255 -0.15 11.32 9.47
CA ARG A 255 -1.57 11.17 9.17
C ARG A 255 -2.13 9.87 9.72
N SER A 256 -1.42 8.76 9.68
CA SER A 256 -1.96 7.45 10.07
C SER A 256 -1.72 7.11 11.54
N CYS A 257 -0.74 7.74 12.19
CA CYS A 257 -0.21 7.35 13.50
C CYS A 257 0.12 5.85 13.57
N ASP A 258 0.50 5.26 12.43
CA ASP A 258 0.69 3.82 12.30
C ASP A 258 2.11 3.41 12.65
N ILE A 259 2.22 2.75 13.80
CA ILE A 259 3.47 2.24 14.38
C ILE A 259 4.13 1.22 13.43
N VAL A 260 3.35 0.43 12.70
CA VAL A 260 3.86 -0.58 11.76
C VAL A 260 4.57 0.09 10.58
N VAL A 261 3.95 1.13 10.01
CA VAL A 261 4.53 1.90 8.91
C VAL A 261 5.82 2.58 9.36
N TYR A 262 5.82 3.14 10.57
CA TYR A 262 7.00 3.76 11.16
C TYR A 262 8.16 2.76 11.29
N PHE A 263 7.99 1.66 12.04
CA PHE A 263 9.07 0.69 12.27
C PHE A 263 9.56 0.04 10.99
N ALA A 264 8.66 -0.31 10.08
CA ALA A 264 9.03 -0.88 8.78
C ALA A 264 9.87 0.11 7.96
N SER A 265 9.47 1.39 7.92
CA SER A 265 10.23 2.41 7.18
C SER A 265 11.62 2.66 7.77
N ILE A 266 11.73 2.74 9.11
CA ILE A 266 13.01 2.92 9.81
C ILE A 266 13.90 1.71 9.60
N TYR A 267 13.35 0.50 9.68
CA TYR A 267 14.09 -0.73 9.42
C TYR A 267 14.65 -0.78 7.98
N LEU A 268 13.86 -0.38 6.98
CA LEU A 268 14.31 -0.34 5.58
C LEU A 268 15.42 0.69 5.36
N ASP A 269 15.37 1.85 6.01
CA ASP A 269 16.49 2.81 5.96
C ASP A 269 17.73 2.29 6.69
N CYS A 270 17.56 1.64 7.84
CA CYS A 270 18.66 0.93 8.51
C CYS A 270 19.23 -0.16 7.60
N ALA A 271 18.40 -0.85 6.81
CA ALA A 271 18.85 -1.82 5.82
C ALA A 271 19.66 -1.14 4.72
N ILE A 272 19.25 0.03 4.24
CA ILE A 272 20.04 0.83 3.30
C ILE A 272 21.37 1.23 3.94
N LEU A 273 21.35 1.90 5.09
CA LEU A 273 22.55 2.39 5.80
C LEU A 273 23.51 1.26 6.21
N GLY A 274 22.99 0.12 6.67
CA GLY A 274 23.72 -1.05 7.17
C GLY A 274 24.44 -1.86 6.09
N PHE A 275 24.54 -1.36 4.86
CA PHE A 275 25.44 -1.91 3.85
C PHE A 275 26.91 -1.54 4.19
N SER A 276 27.42 -2.07 5.31
CA SER A 276 28.69 -1.71 5.96
C SER A 276 29.95 -2.21 5.25
N ARG A 277 29.82 -2.92 4.12
CA ARG A 277 30.98 -3.40 3.34
C ARG A 277 31.51 -2.41 2.31
N VAL A 278 31.19 -1.14 2.49
CA VAL A 278 31.87 -0.05 1.80
C VAL A 278 32.74 0.62 2.87
N PRO A 279 34.08 0.51 2.79
CA PRO A 279 34.95 1.10 3.80
C PRO A 279 34.61 2.59 3.97
N ILE A 280 34.39 3.01 5.22
CA ILE A 280 34.02 4.38 5.61
C ILE A 280 35.08 5.38 5.10
N ILE A 281 36.33 4.95 5.07
CA ILE A 281 37.48 5.71 4.59
C ILE A 281 37.97 5.03 3.32
N GLY A 282 37.54 5.55 2.18
CA GLY A 282 38.02 5.14 0.88
C GLY A 282 37.31 5.93 -0.22
N PRO A 283 37.92 6.10 -1.40
CA PRO A 283 37.35 6.86 -2.54
C PRO A 283 36.03 6.29 -3.08
N ARG A 284 35.54 5.19 -2.50
CA ARG A 284 34.27 4.51 -2.85
C ARG A 284 33.22 4.56 -1.73
N SER A 285 33.46 5.29 -0.64
CA SER A 285 32.48 5.45 0.44
C SER A 285 31.17 6.10 -0.06
N ARG A 286 30.08 5.91 0.67
CA ARG A 286 28.85 6.66 0.37
C ARG A 286 29.09 8.14 0.69
N PRO A 287 28.62 9.08 -0.16
CA PRO A 287 28.76 10.49 0.15
C PRO A 287 28.08 10.79 1.49
N MET A 288 28.79 11.49 2.36
CA MET A 288 28.35 11.82 3.72
C MET A 288 26.98 12.52 3.72
N SER A 289 26.72 13.33 2.70
CA SER A 289 25.46 14.04 2.49
C SER A 289 24.24 13.11 2.38
N LEU A 290 24.33 11.98 1.67
CA LEU A 290 23.21 11.03 1.58
C LEU A 290 22.92 10.36 2.92
N THR A 291 23.97 10.06 3.68
CA THR A 291 23.84 9.48 5.02
C THR A 291 23.16 10.46 5.97
N LEU A 292 23.61 11.72 5.96
CA LEU A 292 22.99 12.78 6.75
C LEU A 292 21.52 12.98 6.36
N LEU A 293 21.21 12.97 5.06
CA LEU A 293 19.85 13.12 4.56
C LEU A 293 18.93 11.98 5.00
N MET A 294 19.40 10.73 4.96
CA MET A 294 18.65 9.58 5.48
C MET A 294 18.40 9.69 6.98
N VAL A 295 19.42 10.05 7.77
CA VAL A 295 19.27 10.25 9.22
C VAL A 295 18.29 11.38 9.53
N THR A 296 18.36 12.50 8.82
CA THR A 296 17.38 13.59 8.93
C THR A 296 15.98 13.13 8.56
N SER A 297 15.82 12.33 7.49
CA SER A 297 14.52 11.75 7.12
C SER A 297 13.94 10.84 8.21
N MET A 298 14.78 10.04 8.87
CA MET A 298 14.39 9.19 10.01
C MET A 298 13.99 10.01 11.22
N ALA A 299 14.73 11.09 11.52
CA ALA A 299 14.42 12.03 12.60
C ALA A 299 13.09 12.75 12.35
N VAL A 300 12.85 13.25 11.14
CA VAL A 300 11.58 13.89 10.75
C VAL A 300 10.40 12.94 10.90
N ARG A 301 10.53 11.67 10.50
CA ARG A 301 9.48 10.65 10.71
C ARG A 301 9.24 10.35 12.19
N THR A 302 10.29 10.33 13.00
CA THR A 302 10.17 10.14 14.45
C THR A 302 9.46 11.33 15.09
N LEU A 303 9.82 12.55 14.72
CA LEU A 303 9.12 13.75 15.17
C LEU A 303 7.66 13.78 14.69
N ALA A 304 7.39 13.36 13.45
CA ALA A 304 6.05 13.24 12.89
C ALA A 304 5.16 12.23 13.64
N LEU A 305 5.74 11.16 14.19
CA LEU A 305 5.01 10.22 15.05
C LEU A 305 4.78 10.79 16.46
N LEU A 306 5.75 11.54 17.00
CA LEU A 306 5.69 12.10 18.35
C LEU A 306 4.83 13.36 18.46
N LEU A 307 4.74 14.18 17.41
CA LEU A 307 4.00 15.45 17.42
C LEU A 307 2.53 15.29 17.85
N PRO A 308 1.74 14.35 17.29
CA PRO A 308 0.37 14.11 17.76
C PRO A 308 0.29 13.64 19.22
N ALA A 309 1.29 12.90 19.71
CA ALA A 309 1.33 12.43 21.09
C ALA A 309 1.71 13.56 22.08
N LEU A 310 2.60 14.47 21.68
CA LEU A 310 3.07 15.58 22.50
C LEU A 310 2.08 16.74 22.58
N LEU A 311 1.28 16.97 21.53
CA LEU A 311 0.30 18.05 21.51
C LEU A 311 -0.88 17.83 22.46
N GLY A 312 -0.92 16.73 23.22
CA GLY A 312 -1.94 16.47 24.24
C GLY A 312 -3.34 16.20 23.67
N ASP A 313 -3.53 16.40 22.38
CA ASP A 313 -4.65 15.87 21.65
C ASP A 313 -4.57 14.34 21.75
N ASN A 314 -5.52 13.74 22.44
CA ASN A 314 -5.77 12.30 22.46
C ASN A 314 -6.13 11.80 21.04
N CYS A 315 -5.31 12.07 20.03
CA CYS A 315 -5.56 11.87 18.61
C CYS A 315 -5.63 10.36 18.29
N ILE A 316 -4.85 9.56 19.02
CA ILE A 316 -4.92 8.09 19.00
C ILE A 316 -6.31 7.64 19.44
N THR A 317 -6.84 8.21 20.51
CA THR A 317 -8.15 7.86 21.07
C THR A 317 -9.28 8.42 20.19
N ARG A 318 -9.21 9.69 19.80
CA ARG A 318 -10.26 10.39 19.04
C ARG A 318 -10.52 9.72 17.70
N ARG A 319 -9.49 9.27 16.98
CA ARG A 319 -9.70 8.57 15.69
C ARG A 319 -10.24 7.16 15.84
N GLN A 320 -9.92 6.47 16.93
CA GLN A 320 -10.50 5.15 17.21
C GLN A 320 -11.98 5.22 17.53
N TYR A 321 -12.44 6.29 18.20
CA TYR A 321 -13.85 6.49 18.51
C TYR A 321 -14.65 7.09 17.35
N GLU A 322 -14.06 7.97 16.55
CA GLU A 322 -14.75 8.67 15.45
C GLU A 322 -14.94 7.79 14.18
N GLN A 323 -14.32 6.60 14.14
CA GLN A 323 -14.42 5.66 13.02
C GLN A 323 -15.24 4.39 13.31
N VAL A 324 -15.90 4.27 14.46
CA VAL A 324 -17.04 3.35 14.55
C VAL A 324 -18.08 3.93 13.62
N PRO A 325 -18.35 3.35 12.43
CA PRO A 325 -19.45 3.82 11.63
C PRO A 325 -20.66 3.67 12.55
N SER A 326 -21.40 4.76 12.81
CA SER A 326 -22.75 4.64 13.37
C SER A 326 -23.38 3.49 12.61
N SER A 327 -23.57 2.37 13.31
CA SER A 327 -23.99 1.10 12.76
C SER A 327 -24.97 1.41 11.65
N GLU A 328 -24.67 0.98 10.42
CA GLU A 328 -25.56 1.11 9.26
C GLU A 328 -26.97 1.04 9.80
N GLU A 329 -27.62 2.22 9.92
CA GLU A 329 -28.96 2.31 10.44
C GLU A 329 -29.72 1.44 9.46
N PRO A 330 -30.21 0.26 9.90
CA PRO A 330 -30.66 -0.77 8.99
C PRO A 330 -31.63 -0.08 8.06
N GLN A 331 -31.29 -0.04 6.76
CA GLN A 331 -32.10 0.62 5.75
C GLN A 331 -33.53 0.21 6.03
N GLN A 332 -34.31 1.14 6.60
CA GLN A 332 -35.70 0.85 6.91
C GLN A 332 -36.27 0.35 5.59
N PRO A 333 -36.89 -0.85 5.57
CA PRO A 333 -37.48 -1.38 4.36
C PRO A 333 -38.30 -0.26 3.75
N GLN A 334 -37.96 0.15 2.52
CA GLN A 334 -38.82 1.03 1.75
C GLN A 334 -40.19 0.37 1.78
N GLN A 335 -41.11 0.93 2.58
CA GLN A 335 -42.48 0.45 2.62
C GLN A 335 -42.95 0.35 1.16
N PRO A 336 -43.52 -0.78 0.73
CA PRO A 336 -44.09 -0.90 -0.59
C PRO A 336 -44.98 0.31 -0.82
N GLN A 337 -44.66 1.12 -1.83
CA GLN A 337 -45.49 2.24 -2.23
C GLN A 337 -46.91 1.70 -2.40
N GLN A 338 -47.79 2.03 -1.44
CA GLN A 338 -49.21 1.75 -1.60
C GLN A 338 -49.65 2.39 -2.91
N PRO A 339 -50.38 1.66 -3.78
CA PRO A 339 -50.92 2.22 -5.01
C PRO A 339 -51.69 3.51 -4.69
N GLN A 340 -51.17 4.65 -5.14
CA GLN A 340 -51.85 5.92 -4.99
C GLN A 340 -53.18 5.84 -5.75
N LEU A 341 -54.29 5.90 -5.03
CA LEU A 341 -55.61 6.10 -5.61
C LEU A 341 -55.62 7.39 -6.44
N PRO A 342 -56.29 7.42 -7.61
CA PRO A 342 -56.38 8.59 -8.46
C PRO A 342 -56.92 9.80 -7.68
N GLN A 343 -56.11 10.85 -7.57
CA GLN A 343 -56.56 12.11 -7.00
C GLN A 343 -57.61 12.77 -7.92
N PRO A 344 -58.73 13.29 -7.37
CA PRO A 344 -59.69 14.06 -8.15
C PRO A 344 -59.08 15.39 -8.61
N PRO A 345 -59.55 15.94 -9.75
CA PRO A 345 -58.97 17.12 -10.39
C PRO A 345 -59.07 18.34 -9.48
N GLN A 346 -57.92 18.82 -8.98
CA GLN A 346 -57.83 20.09 -8.30
C GLN A 346 -57.79 21.23 -9.33
N GLY A 347 -58.72 22.17 -9.14
CA GLY A 347 -58.87 23.37 -9.95
C GLY A 347 -57.62 24.25 -9.92
N GLN A 348 -57.43 24.92 -11.05
CA GLN A 348 -56.38 25.90 -11.32
C GLN A 348 -56.30 26.96 -10.22
N GLN A 349 -55.14 27.05 -9.56
CA GLN A 349 -54.72 28.26 -8.87
C GLN A 349 -53.75 29.07 -9.77
N PRO A 350 -53.80 30.41 -9.72
CA PRO A 350 -53.08 31.27 -10.66
C PRO A 350 -51.57 31.29 -10.42
N GLN A 351 -50.81 31.20 -11.52
CA GLN A 351 -49.36 31.37 -11.53
C GLN A 351 -48.97 32.80 -11.11
N LEU A 352 -48.22 32.92 -10.02
CA LEU A 352 -47.56 34.15 -9.63
C LEU A 352 -46.27 34.29 -10.45
N VAL A 353 -46.31 35.17 -11.45
CA VAL A 353 -45.16 35.56 -12.29
C VAL A 353 -44.11 36.24 -11.44
N ARG A 354 -42.90 35.67 -11.39
CA ARG A 354 -41.73 36.27 -10.74
C ARG A 354 -40.97 37.14 -11.77
N PRO A 355 -40.64 38.41 -11.48
CA PRO A 355 -39.91 39.26 -12.42
C PRO A 355 -38.45 38.83 -12.59
N GLN A 356 -37.99 38.78 -13.85
CA GLN A 356 -36.58 38.69 -14.22
C GLN A 356 -35.89 40.06 -14.02
N LEU A 357 -34.73 40.06 -13.37
CA LEU A 357 -33.87 41.23 -13.21
C LEU A 357 -32.80 41.24 -14.33
N PRO A 358 -32.46 42.41 -14.92
CA PRO A 358 -31.63 42.47 -16.11
C PRO A 358 -30.12 42.39 -15.84
N ALA A 359 -29.42 41.93 -16.88
CA ALA A 359 -27.98 41.80 -16.99
C ALA A 359 -27.23 43.14 -16.85
N GLN A 360 -26.08 43.10 -16.19
CA GLN A 360 -25.06 44.16 -16.23
C GLN A 360 -23.95 43.82 -17.24
N PRO A 361 -23.48 44.81 -18.03
CA PRO A 361 -22.32 44.67 -18.90
C PRO A 361 -21.04 45.30 -18.32
N GLY A 362 -19.90 44.71 -18.68
CA GLY A 362 -18.67 45.45 -18.98
C GLY A 362 -17.67 45.67 -17.85
N ALA A 363 -16.51 45.02 -17.95
CA ALA A 363 -15.23 45.61 -17.54
C ALA A 363 -14.09 44.98 -18.36
N ALA A 364 -13.57 45.76 -19.32
CA ALA A 364 -12.33 45.51 -20.02
C ALA A 364 -11.16 46.03 -19.19
N ALA A 365 -10.03 45.32 -19.17
CA ALA A 365 -8.73 45.90 -18.81
C ALA A 365 -7.57 45.14 -19.48
N ASN A 366 -6.77 45.92 -20.19
CA ASN A 366 -5.55 45.62 -20.94
C ASN A 366 -4.41 45.00 -20.11
N ALA A 367 -3.57 44.19 -20.79
CA ALA A 367 -2.10 44.28 -20.73
C ALA A 367 -1.51 43.41 -21.87
N HIS A 368 -0.98 44.00 -22.94
CA HIS A 368 0.46 44.28 -23.13
C HIS A 368 1.38 43.05 -23.09
N GLN A 369 1.81 42.58 -24.27
CA GLN A 369 3.19 42.10 -24.48
C GLN A 369 3.54 42.19 -25.98
N GLY A 370 4.68 42.83 -26.24
CA GLY A 370 5.12 43.27 -27.56
C GLY A 370 5.93 42.25 -28.37
N PRO A 371 6.57 42.70 -29.47
CA PRO A 371 7.19 41.84 -30.47
C PRO A 371 8.70 41.66 -30.19
N GLN A 372 9.20 40.44 -30.40
CA GLN A 372 10.64 40.20 -30.66
C GLN A 372 10.75 39.28 -31.88
N VAL A 373 11.18 39.84 -33.02
CA VAL A 373 12.58 39.98 -33.47
C VAL A 373 13.14 38.66 -34.02
N ARG A 374 13.13 38.66 -35.35
CA ARG A 374 13.89 37.89 -36.33
C ARG A 374 15.38 37.88 -36.00
N THR A 375 16.02 36.72 -36.12
CA THR A 375 17.43 36.65 -36.51
C THR A 375 17.62 35.49 -37.47
N GLU A 376 18.34 35.80 -38.54
CA GLU A 376 18.57 35.01 -39.73
C GLU A 376 19.76 34.05 -39.57
N GLN A 377 19.70 32.95 -40.33
CA GLN A 377 20.78 32.30 -41.09
C GLN A 377 21.99 31.66 -40.36
N PRO A 378 22.80 30.80 -41.04
CA PRO A 378 22.68 30.25 -42.40
C PRO A 378 22.85 28.72 -42.50
N ALA A 379 22.78 28.27 -43.74
CA ALA A 379 22.86 26.92 -44.26
C ALA A 379 24.29 26.40 -44.54
N VAL A 380 24.35 25.13 -44.97
CA VAL A 380 25.35 24.44 -45.83
C VAL A 380 26.54 23.74 -45.10
N PRO A 381 27.12 22.61 -45.59
CA PRO A 381 26.70 21.61 -46.59
C PRO A 381 26.73 20.14 -46.13
N SER A 382 26.14 19.31 -47.00
CA SER A 382 26.43 17.90 -47.25
C SER A 382 27.93 17.56 -47.35
N GLY A 383 28.32 16.39 -46.83
CA GLY A 383 29.65 15.82 -47.00
C GLY A 383 29.63 14.30 -46.80
N GLU A 384 29.44 13.58 -47.91
CA GLU A 384 29.87 12.18 -48.08
C GLU A 384 31.32 11.98 -47.60
N ARG A 385 31.56 10.90 -46.86
CA ARG A 385 32.54 9.84 -47.19
C ARG A 385 32.76 8.90 -46.00
N GLU A 386 32.34 7.65 -46.16
CA GLU A 386 33.09 6.51 -45.63
C GLU A 386 34.53 6.58 -46.16
N PRO A 387 35.54 6.10 -45.40
CA PRO A 387 35.93 4.70 -45.58
C PRO A 387 36.54 3.98 -44.35
N LEU A 388 36.42 2.65 -44.41
CA LEU A 388 37.44 1.65 -44.05
C LEU A 388 37.83 1.42 -42.57
N LEU A 389 37.37 0.27 -42.08
CA LEU A 389 38.24 -0.85 -41.66
C LEU A 389 39.55 -0.48 -40.92
N SER A 390 39.51 -0.60 -39.60
CA SER A 390 40.65 -1.17 -38.86
C SER A 390 40.17 -2.10 -37.75
N ARG A 391 40.15 -3.36 -38.16
CA ARG A 391 40.19 -4.58 -37.35
C ARG A 391 41.39 -4.48 -36.40
N VAL A 392 41.15 -4.13 -35.14
CA VAL A 392 42.12 -4.33 -34.07
C VAL A 392 41.73 -5.61 -33.34
N ASP A 393 42.41 -6.69 -33.70
CA ASP A 393 42.40 -7.95 -32.97
C ASP A 393 42.92 -7.69 -31.55
N GLN A 394 42.02 -7.71 -30.57
CA GLN A 394 42.39 -7.79 -29.16
C GLN A 394 42.50 -9.26 -28.77
N PRO A 395 43.69 -9.76 -28.39
CA PRO A 395 43.85 -11.15 -28.01
C PRO A 395 43.14 -11.42 -26.69
N TYR A 396 42.24 -12.40 -26.74
CA TYR A 396 41.62 -13.05 -25.60
C TYR A 396 42.71 -13.64 -24.70
N ARG A 397 43.08 -12.91 -23.64
CA ARG A 397 44.07 -13.34 -22.66
C ARG A 397 43.43 -14.41 -21.75
N SER A 398 43.59 -15.66 -22.18
CA SER A 398 43.40 -16.85 -21.36
C SER A 398 44.27 -16.75 -20.11
N ASN A 399 43.65 -16.46 -18.96
CA ASN A 399 44.33 -16.46 -17.68
C ASN A 399 44.35 -17.89 -17.15
N LYS A 400 45.43 -18.59 -17.49
CA LYS A 400 45.80 -19.89 -16.94
C LYS A 400 45.98 -19.79 -15.42
N SER A 401 45.35 -20.71 -14.71
CA SER A 401 45.84 -21.39 -13.51
C SER A 401 46.80 -20.60 -12.60
N SER A 402 46.24 -19.89 -11.61
CA SER A 402 46.99 -19.60 -10.39
C SER A 402 46.72 -20.75 -9.41
N THR A 403 47.70 -21.64 -9.33
CA THR A 403 47.87 -22.67 -8.32
C THR A 403 47.70 -22.06 -6.94
N ARG A 404 46.67 -22.53 -6.24
CA ARG A 404 46.37 -22.21 -4.85
C ARG A 404 47.46 -22.82 -3.97
N ASP A 405 48.45 -22.01 -3.64
CA ASP A 405 49.47 -22.27 -2.64
C ASP A 405 48.79 -22.51 -1.28
N LYS A 406 48.79 -23.77 -0.84
CA LYS A 406 48.35 -24.18 0.49
C LYS A 406 49.48 -23.83 1.47
N ARG A 407 49.45 -22.63 2.05
CA ARG A 407 50.18 -22.39 3.29
C ARG A 407 49.36 -22.91 4.45
N GLU A 408 49.80 -24.06 4.95
CA GLU A 408 49.51 -24.55 6.29
C GLU A 408 49.81 -23.47 7.32
N TYR A 409 48.78 -23.05 8.04
CA TYR A 409 48.96 -22.38 9.32
C TYR A 409 49.30 -23.45 10.35
N VAL A 410 50.59 -23.72 10.51
CA VAL A 410 51.12 -24.49 11.63
C VAL A 410 50.90 -23.67 12.90
N TYR A 411 49.97 -24.15 13.75
CA TYR A 411 49.84 -23.66 15.12
C TYR A 411 51.11 -24.04 15.89
N GLY A 412 51.95 -23.05 16.15
CA GLY A 412 53.05 -23.18 17.12
C GLY A 412 52.49 -23.29 18.52
N ALA A 413 52.72 -24.45 19.16
CA ALA A 413 52.48 -24.65 20.58
C ALA A 413 53.60 -23.99 21.41
N PRO A 414 53.30 -23.42 22.58
CA PRO A 414 54.32 -22.86 23.46
C PRO A 414 55.07 -23.97 24.19
N SER A 415 56.39 -24.02 24.01
CA SER A 415 57.31 -24.85 24.78
C SER A 415 57.36 -24.38 26.23
N GLN A 416 56.89 -25.24 27.14
CA GLN A 416 57.14 -25.15 28.57
C GLN A 416 58.63 -25.35 28.85
N GLU A 417 59.24 -24.34 29.46
CA GLU A 417 60.55 -24.39 30.08
C GLU A 417 60.41 -25.04 31.46
N ARG A 418 60.98 -26.24 31.64
CA ARG A 418 61.13 -26.87 32.94
C ARG A 418 62.36 -27.78 32.97
N VAL A 419 63.22 -27.49 33.95
CA VAL A 419 64.20 -28.37 34.60
C VAL A 419 65.47 -28.71 33.80
N GLN A 420 66.57 -28.03 34.11
CA GLN A 420 67.65 -28.59 34.95
C GLN A 420 68.42 -27.49 35.66
#